data_AF-A0A959DNV1-F1
#
_entry.id   AF-A0A959DNV1-F1
#
_cell.length_a   1.000
_cell.length_b   1.000
_cell.length_c   1.000
_cell.angle_alpha   90.00
_cell.angle_beta   90.00
_cell.angle_gamma   90.00
#
_symmetry.space_group_name_H-M   'P 1'
#
loop_
_entity.id
_entity.type
_entity.pdbx_description
1 polymer ?
#
loop_
_entity_poly.entity_id
_entity_poly.type
_entity_poly.pdbx_seq_one_letter_code
_entity_poly.pdbx_strand_id
1 'polypeptide(L)'
;MNLLRYSIFLVGLFFLGCKWVKPCAEAINPEVNSDQEQVNIINGLNIDAGQGALLLTRFNSFDAFKQVVKIEYFNRDGNGYFFDRSKVRLTHVSAGRTVISELCTGVNELDFLNAQDGGYYERLWLILISPYAIWVRKDLRRAFALSRRREVTFGEGDIAFYDLAARMMYGINTEDRRLMQPEDLTEQGYLNTFLHVTTQAFITSIFSEKLADFIADAHERRYIPELVDGKFSQKQIDDLANGATDNYLDLINNEWGQELGKTLRKKYAITRRTVWTDKLLADYLNDVQRYFGWAFQVGFKPFHPEDELVVRFAQKLNSVMNKTPLVR
;
A
#
# COMPACT_ATOMS: atom_id res chain seq x y z
N MET A 1 20.98 37.04 34.20
CA MET A 1 19.69 36.94 34.91
C MET A 1 18.58 37.15 33.90
N ASN A 2 18.00 36.05 33.41
CA ASN A 2 16.67 35.89 32.81
C ASN A 2 16.62 34.49 32.15
N LEU A 3 16.97 33.48 32.95
CA LEU A 3 16.46 32.12 32.80
C LEU A 3 15.12 32.12 33.54
N LEU A 4 13.97 32.15 32.86
CA LEU A 4 12.70 31.51 33.30
C LEU A 4 11.51 31.86 32.37
N ARG A 5 11.45 31.40 31.12
CA ARG A 5 10.18 31.47 30.32
C ARG A 5 9.88 30.31 29.37
N TYR A 6 10.56 29.17 29.50
CA TYR A 6 10.19 27.96 28.74
C TYR A 6 10.17 26.73 29.65
N SER A 7 9.14 26.64 30.48
CA SER A 7 8.73 25.43 31.19
C SER A 7 7.29 25.64 31.64
N ILE A 8 6.33 25.09 30.88
CA ILE A 8 4.96 24.66 31.24
C ILE A 8 4.22 24.50 29.90
N PHE A 9 4.33 23.31 29.31
CA PHE A 9 3.27 22.55 28.62
C PHE A 9 3.83 21.18 28.18
N LEU A 10 4.49 20.54 29.15
CA LEU A 10 5.00 19.17 29.10
C LEU A 10 4.67 18.62 30.49
N VAL A 11 4.01 17.46 30.52
CA VAL A 11 3.34 16.84 31.68
C VAL A 11 1.89 17.29 31.87
N GLY A 12 1.02 16.67 31.08
CA GLY A 12 -0.43 16.72 31.26
C GLY A 12 -1.14 15.64 30.45
N LEU A 13 -0.54 14.46 30.27
CA LEU A 13 -1.17 13.23 29.73
C LEU A 13 -0.28 11.98 29.98
N PHE A 14 0.38 11.93 31.14
CA PHE A 14 0.91 10.70 31.70
C PHE A 14 0.24 10.54 33.07
N PHE A 15 -0.33 9.37 33.34
CA PHE A 15 -1.15 9.02 34.51
C PHE A 15 -2.66 9.30 34.43
N LEU A 16 -3.33 8.74 33.41
CA LEU A 16 -4.59 8.03 33.65
C LEU A 16 -4.48 6.67 32.97
N GLY A 17 -4.47 5.61 33.77
CA GLY A 17 -4.62 4.24 33.32
C GLY A 17 -6.04 4.03 32.79
N CYS A 18 -6.31 4.53 31.59
CA CYS A 18 -7.39 4.03 30.75
C CYS A 18 -6.82 2.85 29.97
N LYS A 19 -7.46 1.69 30.10
CA LYS A 19 -7.21 0.53 29.22
C LYS A 19 -7.22 1.04 27.79
N TRP A 20 -6.07 0.97 27.12
CA TRP A 20 -5.93 1.32 25.73
C TRP A 20 -6.95 0.53 24.93
N VAL A 21 -7.91 1.23 24.31
CA VAL A 21 -8.75 0.63 23.28
C VAL A 21 -7.81 0.30 22.13
N LYS A 22 -7.65 -1.00 21.87
CA LYS A 22 -6.79 -1.51 20.80
C LYS A 22 -7.16 -0.82 19.48
N PRO A 23 -6.20 -0.24 18.74
CA PRO A 23 -6.36 -0.01 17.30
C PRO A 23 -6.79 -1.33 16.65
N CYS A 24 -7.51 -1.30 15.52
CA CYS A 24 -8.09 -2.49 14.87
C CYS A 24 -7.14 -3.67 14.55
N ALA A 25 -5.84 -3.57 14.82
CA ALA A 25 -4.90 -4.69 14.74
C ALA A 25 -4.64 -5.30 16.14
N GLU A 26 -5.48 -6.25 16.56
CA GLU A 26 -5.11 -7.39 17.42
C GLU A 26 -6.29 -8.37 17.53
N ALA A 27 -6.64 -9.02 16.42
CA ALA A 27 -7.27 -10.33 16.47
C ALA A 27 -6.15 -11.37 16.34
N ILE A 28 -5.87 -12.05 17.44
CA ILE A 28 -5.08 -13.28 17.47
C ILE A 28 -5.77 -14.25 16.53
N ASN A 29 -5.08 -14.74 15.50
CA ASN A 29 -5.52 -15.87 14.68
C ASN A 29 -5.90 -17.02 15.63
N PRO A 30 -7.18 -17.42 15.75
CA PRO A 30 -7.45 -18.78 16.15
C PRO A 30 -7.03 -19.65 14.95
N GLU A 31 -6.20 -20.67 15.20
CA GLU A 31 -6.05 -21.77 14.25
C GLU A 31 -7.45 -22.34 13.96
N VAL A 32 -8.01 -21.96 12.82
CA VAL A 32 -9.24 -22.56 12.31
C VAL A 32 -8.82 -23.77 11.50
N ASN A 33 -9.05 -24.94 12.10
CA ASN A 33 -8.95 -26.27 11.50
C ASN A 33 -9.73 -26.30 10.17
N SER A 34 -9.02 -26.46 9.05
CA SER A 34 -9.45 -26.06 7.70
C SER A 34 -9.90 -27.18 6.77
N ASP A 35 -10.28 -28.36 7.28
CA ASP A 35 -10.17 -29.55 6.42
C ASP A 35 -11.47 -30.06 5.77
N GLN A 36 -12.62 -29.41 5.94
CA GLN A 36 -13.87 -29.94 5.35
C GLN A 36 -14.78 -28.97 4.58
N GLU A 37 -14.44 -27.68 4.48
CA GLU A 37 -15.25 -26.72 3.71
C GLU A 37 -14.53 -26.15 2.47
N GLN A 38 -13.24 -26.47 2.26
CA GLN A 38 -12.44 -25.95 1.14
C GLN A 38 -12.56 -26.77 -0.17
N VAL A 39 -13.18 -27.96 -0.14
CA VAL A 39 -13.11 -28.91 -1.27
C VAL A 39 -14.11 -28.57 -2.40
N ASN A 40 -15.11 -27.72 -2.17
CA ASN A 40 -16.17 -27.48 -3.17
C ASN A 40 -16.14 -26.09 -3.86
N ILE A 41 -15.11 -25.26 -3.65
CA ILE A 41 -14.96 -23.97 -4.35
C ILE A 41 -13.92 -24.02 -5.50
N ILE A 42 -13.21 -25.14 -5.67
CA ILE A 42 -12.05 -25.20 -6.59
C ILE A 42 -12.43 -25.39 -8.08
N ASN A 43 -13.68 -25.72 -8.42
CA ASN A 43 -14.06 -26.04 -9.81
C ASN A 43 -14.65 -24.88 -10.64
N GLY A 44 -14.41 -23.62 -10.26
CA GLY A 44 -14.90 -22.45 -11.00
C GLY A 44 -14.00 -21.22 -10.96
N LEU A 45 -12.70 -21.37 -10.66
CA LEU A 45 -11.77 -20.24 -10.71
C LEU A 45 -11.59 -19.80 -12.17
N ASN A 46 -12.23 -18.67 -12.49
CA ASN A 46 -12.07 -17.95 -13.73
C ASN A 46 -10.58 -17.57 -13.87
N ILE A 47 -9.85 -18.34 -14.68
CA ILE A 47 -8.40 -18.19 -14.93
C ILE A 47 -8.06 -16.80 -15.49
N ASP A 48 -9.07 -16.07 -15.97
CA ASP A 48 -8.94 -14.81 -16.69
C ASP A 48 -8.57 -13.59 -15.81
N ALA A 49 -8.73 -13.67 -14.48
CA ALA A 49 -8.38 -12.56 -13.57
C ALA A 49 -6.90 -12.55 -13.12
N GLY A 50 -6.15 -13.62 -13.38
CA GLY A 50 -4.75 -13.79 -12.95
C GLY A 50 -4.56 -14.60 -11.66
N GLN A 51 -3.31 -14.96 -11.37
CA GLN A 51 -2.89 -15.66 -10.14
C GLN A 51 -2.30 -14.64 -9.15
N GLY A 52 -3.00 -14.24 -8.10
CA GLY A 52 -2.49 -13.26 -7.15
C GLY A 52 -2.99 -11.84 -7.40
N ALA A 53 -2.09 -10.89 -7.68
CA ALA A 53 -2.49 -9.51 -7.94
C ALA A 53 -3.47 -9.42 -9.12
N LEU A 54 -4.35 -8.42 -9.08
CA LEU A 54 -5.46 -8.24 -10.00
C LEU A 54 -5.18 -7.08 -10.97
N LEU A 55 -5.68 -7.20 -12.19
CA LEU A 55 -5.68 -6.15 -13.20
C LEU A 55 -7.09 -5.63 -13.42
N LEU A 56 -7.26 -4.31 -13.34
CA LEU A 56 -8.57 -3.67 -13.50
C LEU A 56 -9.21 -3.97 -14.85
N THR A 57 -8.40 -4.01 -15.90
CA THR A 57 -8.81 -4.28 -17.29
C THR A 57 -9.40 -5.68 -17.50
N ARG A 58 -9.31 -6.58 -16.51
CA ARG A 58 -9.97 -7.89 -16.53
C ARG A 58 -11.41 -7.86 -16.00
N PHE A 59 -11.86 -6.73 -15.48
CA PHE A 59 -13.22 -6.55 -14.98
C PHE A 59 -14.00 -5.62 -15.90
N ASN A 60 -15.19 -6.07 -16.31
CA ASN A 60 -16.11 -5.28 -17.13
C ASN A 60 -17.23 -4.61 -16.30
N SER A 61 -17.28 -4.88 -15.00
CA SER A 61 -18.30 -4.40 -14.08
C SER A 61 -17.87 -4.62 -12.64
N PHE A 62 -18.45 -3.84 -11.71
CA PHE A 62 -18.28 -4.06 -10.28
C PHE A 62 -18.83 -5.42 -9.82
N ASP A 63 -19.87 -5.93 -10.49
CA ASP A 63 -20.41 -7.27 -10.22
C ASP A 63 -19.43 -8.39 -10.61
N ALA A 64 -18.74 -8.26 -11.75
CA ALA A 64 -17.67 -9.19 -12.12
C ALA A 64 -16.53 -9.16 -11.10
N PHE A 65 -16.17 -7.99 -10.56
CA PHE A 65 -15.19 -7.89 -9.50
C PHE A 65 -15.62 -8.62 -8.22
N LYS A 66 -16.86 -8.45 -7.78
CA LYS A 66 -17.42 -9.14 -6.59
C LYS A 66 -17.49 -10.66 -6.73
N GLN A 67 -17.46 -11.20 -7.94
CA GLN A 67 -17.36 -12.65 -8.16
C GLN A 67 -15.96 -13.20 -7.83
N VAL A 68 -14.93 -12.35 -7.91
CA VAL A 68 -13.53 -12.71 -7.63
C VAL A 68 -13.13 -12.32 -6.21
N VAL A 69 -13.61 -11.18 -5.71
CA VAL A 69 -13.28 -10.65 -4.39
C VAL A 69 -14.52 -10.62 -3.51
N LYS A 70 -14.44 -11.28 -2.35
CA LYS A 70 -15.50 -11.22 -1.34
C LYS A 70 -15.41 -9.90 -0.59
N ILE A 71 -16.51 -9.15 -0.54
CA ILE A 71 -16.62 -7.85 0.14
C ILE A 71 -17.60 -7.97 1.29
N GLU A 72 -17.15 -7.68 2.51
CA GLU A 72 -17.96 -7.74 3.72
C GLU A 72 -17.95 -6.40 4.45
N TYR A 73 -19.12 -5.77 4.61
CA TYR A 73 -19.28 -4.52 5.34
C TYR A 73 -19.71 -4.76 6.78
N PHE A 74 -19.06 -4.09 7.71
CA PHE A 74 -19.35 -4.15 9.14
C PHE A 74 -19.68 -2.75 9.63
N ASN A 75 -20.91 -2.31 9.33
CA ASN A 75 -21.39 -0.99 9.73
C ASN A 75 -21.80 -1.03 11.20
N ARG A 76 -21.25 -0.11 12.01
CA ARG A 76 -21.71 0.12 13.38
C ARG A 76 -22.24 1.54 13.48
N ASP A 77 -23.48 1.68 13.94
CA ASP A 77 -24.06 2.98 14.28
C ASP A 77 -23.33 3.58 15.49
N GLY A 78 -22.24 4.30 15.23
CA GLY A 78 -21.61 5.19 16.18
C GLY A 78 -22.25 6.58 16.04
N ASN A 79 -22.76 7.14 17.14
CA ASN A 79 -23.21 8.54 17.14
C ASN A 79 -22.01 9.48 16.97
N GLY A 80 -21.65 9.76 15.71
CA GLY A 80 -20.65 10.75 15.31
C GLY A 80 -19.35 10.16 14.73
N TYR A 81 -18.68 10.97 13.90
CA TYR A 81 -17.45 10.65 13.15
C TYR A 81 -16.31 10.09 14.04
N PHE A 82 -16.28 10.46 15.34
CA PHE A 82 -15.27 9.98 16.30
C PHE A 82 -15.51 8.56 16.81
N PHE A 83 -16.73 8.03 16.65
CA PHE A 83 -17.12 6.71 17.14
C PHE A 83 -17.61 5.78 16.03
N ASP A 84 -17.61 6.26 14.78
CA ASP A 84 -17.83 5.40 13.64
C ASP A 84 -16.72 4.35 13.58
N ARG A 85 -17.14 3.09 13.65
CA ARG A 85 -16.27 1.91 13.57
C ARG A 85 -16.63 1.06 12.38
N SER A 86 -17.24 1.67 11.37
CA SER A 86 -17.49 1.03 10.10
C SER A 86 -16.17 0.56 9.52
N LYS A 87 -16.22 -0.64 8.95
CA LYS A 87 -15.10 -1.24 8.26
C LYS A 87 -15.60 -2.08 7.11
N VAL A 88 -14.80 -2.15 6.06
CA VAL A 88 -14.97 -3.13 4.99
C VAL A 88 -13.83 -4.14 5.08
N ARG A 89 -14.15 -5.41 4.83
CA ARG A 89 -13.18 -6.47 4.66
C ARG A 89 -13.26 -6.98 3.24
N LEU A 90 -12.13 -6.96 2.54
CA LEU A 90 -11.97 -7.60 1.24
C LEU A 90 -11.20 -8.90 1.44
N THR A 91 -11.71 -10.00 0.89
CA THR A 91 -11.01 -11.29 0.90
C THR A 91 -10.86 -11.78 -0.54
N HIS A 92 -9.62 -12.01 -0.94
CA HIS A 92 -9.29 -12.56 -2.24
C HIS A 92 -8.50 -13.85 -2.08
N VAL A 93 -8.96 -14.91 -2.75
CA VAL A 93 -8.34 -16.24 -2.70
C VAL A 93 -7.84 -16.58 -4.09
N SER A 94 -6.54 -16.82 -4.22
CA SER A 94 -5.93 -17.18 -5.50
C SER A 94 -4.79 -18.18 -5.29
N ALA A 95 -4.79 -19.24 -6.09
CA ALA A 95 -3.79 -20.31 -6.06
C ALA A 95 -3.51 -20.89 -4.64
N GLY A 96 -4.56 -21.10 -3.86
CA GLY A 96 -4.47 -21.64 -2.49
C GLY A 96 -3.92 -20.66 -1.45
N ARG A 97 -3.76 -19.38 -1.80
CA ARG A 97 -3.38 -18.29 -0.89
C ARG A 97 -4.55 -17.33 -0.71
N THR A 98 -4.66 -16.80 0.49
CA THR A 98 -5.71 -15.85 0.85
C THR A 98 -5.07 -14.56 1.32
N VAL A 99 -5.48 -13.44 0.73
CA VAL A 99 -5.17 -12.09 1.23
C VAL A 99 -6.45 -11.45 1.75
N ILE A 100 -6.33 -10.74 2.87
CA ILE A 100 -7.44 -10.06 3.54
C ILE A 100 -7.03 -8.62 3.76
N SER A 101 -7.77 -7.68 3.17
CA SER A 101 -7.62 -6.25 3.44
C SER A 101 -8.75 -5.79 4.35
N GLU A 102 -8.45 -4.98 5.38
CA GLU A 102 -9.45 -4.38 6.26
C GLU A 102 -9.30 -2.85 6.27
N LEU A 103 -10.20 -2.16 5.58
CA LEU A 103 -10.24 -0.69 5.60
C LEU A 103 -11.23 -0.22 6.66
N CYS A 104 -10.77 0.61 7.59
CA CYS A 104 -11.60 1.21 8.65
C CYS A 104 -11.77 2.72 8.45
N THR A 105 -12.81 3.32 9.05
CA THR A 105 -12.91 4.78 9.20
C THR A 105 -11.66 5.32 9.91
N GLY A 106 -11.10 6.43 9.42
CA GLY A 106 -9.89 7.01 9.99
C GLY A 106 -9.35 8.18 9.16
N VAL A 107 -8.15 8.64 9.53
CA VAL A 107 -7.48 9.75 8.84
C VAL A 107 -7.11 9.39 7.40
N ASN A 108 -7.14 10.37 6.51
CA ASN A 108 -6.75 10.23 5.11
C ASN A 108 -5.54 11.13 4.77
N GLU A 109 -5.03 11.02 3.54
CA GLU A 109 -3.89 11.83 3.08
C GLU A 109 -4.16 13.35 3.14
N LEU A 110 -5.40 13.80 2.92
CA LEU A 110 -5.76 15.22 3.00
C LEU A 110 -5.63 15.77 4.44
N ASP A 111 -5.96 14.96 5.45
CA ASP A 111 -5.78 15.34 6.85
C ASP A 111 -4.31 15.64 7.19
N PHE A 112 -3.38 14.87 6.60
CA PHE A 112 -1.94 15.10 6.77
C PHE A 112 -1.47 16.37 6.07
N LEU A 113 -1.95 16.63 4.86
CA LEU A 113 -1.64 17.86 4.13
C LEU A 113 -2.17 19.08 4.88
N ASN A 114 -3.41 19.01 5.37
CA ASN A 114 -4.01 20.06 6.18
C ASN A 114 -3.25 20.30 7.49
N ALA A 115 -2.76 19.25 8.17
CA ALA A 115 -1.95 19.42 9.37
C ALA A 115 -0.54 19.97 9.08
N GLN A 116 0.03 19.66 7.90
CA GLN A 116 1.32 20.17 7.46
C GLN A 116 1.24 21.68 7.20
N ASP A 117 0.28 22.09 6.38
CA ASP A 117 0.12 23.47 5.91
C ASP A 117 -0.69 24.34 6.90
N GLY A 118 -1.45 23.70 7.79
CA GLY A 118 -2.34 24.34 8.76
C GLY A 118 -1.68 24.76 10.08
N GLY A 119 -2.53 25.20 10.99
CA GLY A 119 -2.17 25.81 12.26
C GLY A 119 -2.02 24.81 13.41
N TYR A 120 -2.04 25.36 14.63
CA TYR A 120 -1.92 24.57 15.86
C TYR A 120 -3.09 23.59 16.04
N TYR A 121 -4.30 23.96 15.62
CA TYR A 121 -5.51 23.18 15.83
C TYR A 121 -5.55 21.91 14.97
N GLU A 122 -5.22 22.01 13.69
CA GLU A 122 -5.18 20.88 12.74
C GLU A 122 -4.14 19.85 13.19
N ARG A 123 -2.99 20.33 13.67
CA ARG A 123 -1.93 19.47 14.23
C ARG A 123 -2.35 18.80 15.52
N LEU A 124 -3.01 19.50 16.44
CA LEU A 124 -3.51 18.93 17.69
C LEU A 124 -4.60 17.89 17.43
N TRP A 125 -5.52 18.17 16.49
CA TRP A 125 -6.54 17.21 16.07
C TRP A 125 -5.93 15.94 15.52
N LEU A 126 -4.96 16.05 14.61
CA LEU A 126 -4.27 14.88 14.03
C LEU A 126 -3.55 14.07 15.11
N ILE A 127 -2.96 14.75 16.10
CA ILE A 127 -2.30 14.09 17.23
C ILE A 127 -3.28 13.24 18.04
N LEU A 128 -4.49 13.75 18.27
CA LEU A 128 -5.52 13.06 19.05
C LEU A 128 -6.12 11.88 18.27
N ILE A 129 -6.31 12.01 16.95
CA ILE A 129 -7.02 11.03 16.12
C ILE A 129 -6.10 9.94 15.58
N SER A 130 -4.84 10.27 15.26
CA SER A 130 -3.86 9.29 14.78
C SER A 130 -2.54 9.35 15.54
N PRO A 131 -2.52 8.90 16.82
CA PRO A 131 -1.28 8.81 17.60
C PRO A 131 -0.20 7.97 16.90
N TYR A 132 -0.63 6.94 16.16
CA TYR A 132 0.27 6.09 15.39
C TYR A 132 1.04 6.88 14.34
N ALA A 133 0.39 7.78 13.58
CA ALA A 133 1.06 8.61 12.57
C ALA A 133 2.18 9.47 13.16
N ILE A 134 2.00 9.98 14.38
CA ILE A 134 3.05 10.73 15.10
C ILE A 134 4.24 9.80 15.39
N TRP A 135 3.95 8.60 15.89
CA TRP A 135 4.97 7.63 16.27
C TRP A 135 5.83 7.21 15.06
N VAL A 136 5.20 6.99 13.91
CA VAL A 136 5.89 6.60 12.66
C VAL A 136 6.24 7.77 11.75
N ARG A 137 6.08 9.04 12.17
CA ARG A 137 6.24 10.23 11.31
C ARG A 137 7.55 10.28 10.51
N LYS A 138 8.65 9.80 11.09
CA LYS A 138 9.96 9.78 10.42
C LYS A 138 9.95 8.80 9.26
N ASP A 139 9.28 7.67 9.43
CA ASP A 139 9.17 6.64 8.42
C ASP A 139 8.17 7.02 7.34
N LEU A 140 7.05 7.66 7.70
CA LEU A 140 6.12 8.25 6.73
C LEU A 140 6.85 9.22 5.78
N ARG A 141 7.69 10.10 6.32
CA ARG A 141 8.48 11.03 5.49
C ARG A 141 9.51 10.33 4.61
N ARG A 142 10.08 9.20 5.05
CA ARG A 142 11.00 8.40 4.24
C ARG A 142 10.26 7.69 3.11
N ALA A 143 9.13 7.06 3.41
CA ALA A 143 8.25 6.45 2.42
C ALA A 143 7.81 7.49 1.38
N PHE A 144 7.38 8.67 1.82
CA PHE A 144 7.02 9.79 0.94
C PHE A 144 8.20 10.27 0.07
N ALA A 145 9.41 10.32 0.62
CA ALA A 145 10.59 10.68 -0.16
C ALA A 145 10.93 9.64 -1.25
N LEU A 146 10.63 8.36 -1.01
CA LEU A 146 10.82 7.28 -1.99
C LEU A 146 9.72 7.25 -3.06
N SER A 147 8.49 7.68 -2.72
CA SER A 147 7.36 7.68 -3.65
C SER A 147 7.35 8.87 -4.63
N ARG A 148 8.19 9.88 -4.42
CA ARG A 148 8.24 11.10 -5.25
C ARG A 148 9.63 11.33 -5.84
N ARG A 149 9.67 11.86 -7.06
CA ARG A 149 10.90 12.46 -7.61
C ARG A 149 11.16 13.78 -6.87
N ARG A 150 12.38 13.97 -6.37
CA ARG A 150 12.84 15.20 -5.70
C ARG A 150 14.24 15.55 -6.20
N GLU A 151 14.30 16.01 -7.45
CA GLU A 151 15.57 16.30 -8.14
C GLU A 151 16.45 17.29 -7.39
N VAL A 152 15.85 18.30 -6.74
CA VAL A 152 16.57 19.27 -5.88
C VAL A 152 17.31 18.57 -4.74
N THR A 153 16.81 17.45 -4.25
CA THR A 153 17.33 16.72 -3.10
C THR A 153 18.24 15.55 -3.50
N PHE A 154 17.88 14.82 -4.55
CA PHE A 154 18.55 13.57 -4.95
C PHE A 154 19.29 13.67 -6.28
N GLY A 155 19.25 14.84 -6.95
CA GLY A 155 19.89 15.09 -8.23
C GLY A 155 18.95 14.93 -9.42
N GLU A 156 19.38 15.46 -10.56
CA GLU A 156 18.67 15.33 -11.85
C GLU A 156 18.42 13.85 -12.19
N GLY A 157 17.21 13.53 -12.65
CA GLY A 157 16.78 12.17 -12.97
C GLY A 157 16.64 11.27 -11.74
N ASP A 158 16.20 11.85 -10.61
CA ASP A 158 15.80 11.10 -9.42
C ASP A 158 14.69 10.08 -9.73
N ILE A 159 14.74 8.93 -9.06
CA ILE A 159 13.86 7.78 -9.32
C ILE A 159 12.84 7.62 -8.20
N ALA A 160 11.57 7.44 -8.53
CA ALA A 160 10.48 7.13 -7.61
C ALA A 160 9.94 5.71 -7.82
N PHE A 161 9.04 5.25 -6.95
CA PHE A 161 8.36 3.96 -7.16
C PHE A 161 7.62 3.87 -8.51
N TYR A 162 7.04 4.99 -8.98
CA TYR A 162 6.44 5.08 -10.31
C TYR A 162 7.42 4.70 -11.42
N ASP A 163 8.66 5.15 -11.35
CA ASP A 163 9.69 4.85 -12.36
C ASP A 163 10.04 3.36 -12.40
N LEU A 164 10.04 2.70 -11.23
CA LEU A 164 10.26 1.25 -11.15
C LEU A 164 9.10 0.49 -11.80
N ALA A 165 7.86 0.85 -11.48
CA ALA A 165 6.65 0.23 -12.03
C ALA A 165 6.57 0.43 -13.55
N ALA A 166 6.81 1.65 -14.02
CA ALA A 166 6.88 1.98 -15.44
C ALA A 166 7.98 1.17 -16.14
N ARG A 167 9.17 1.05 -15.54
CA ARG A 167 10.25 0.24 -16.11
C ARG A 167 9.88 -1.24 -16.19
N MET A 168 9.16 -1.78 -15.21
CA MET A 168 8.66 -3.15 -15.27
C MET A 168 7.63 -3.34 -16.38
N MET A 169 6.67 -2.43 -16.52
CA MET A 169 5.67 -2.47 -17.59
C MET A 169 6.33 -2.41 -18.98
N TYR A 170 7.25 -1.46 -19.20
CA TYR A 170 7.98 -1.38 -20.47
C TYR A 170 8.96 -2.55 -20.68
N GLY A 171 9.35 -3.22 -19.60
CA GLY A 171 10.21 -4.40 -19.61
C GLY A 171 9.48 -5.70 -19.90
N ILE A 172 8.15 -5.71 -20.05
CA ILE A 172 7.40 -6.89 -20.48
C ILE A 172 7.91 -7.33 -21.86
N ASN A 173 8.13 -8.64 -22.03
CA ASN A 173 8.67 -9.21 -23.26
C ASN A 173 7.81 -8.84 -24.47
N THR A 174 8.47 -8.60 -25.62
CA THR A 174 7.79 -8.14 -26.84
C THR A 174 6.71 -9.10 -27.32
N GLU A 175 6.92 -10.41 -27.22
CA GLU A 175 5.92 -11.40 -27.63
C GLU A 175 4.67 -11.35 -26.74
N ASP A 176 4.84 -11.27 -25.42
CA ASP A 176 3.70 -11.16 -24.50
C ASP A 176 2.96 -9.83 -24.70
N ARG A 177 3.70 -8.73 -24.90
CA ARG A 177 3.13 -7.41 -25.14
C ARG A 177 2.27 -7.34 -26.41
N ARG A 178 2.57 -8.15 -27.44
CA ARG A 178 1.76 -8.23 -28.67
C ARG A 178 0.40 -8.90 -28.45
N LEU A 179 0.27 -9.71 -27.40
CA LEU A 179 -0.96 -10.42 -27.05
C LEU A 179 -1.84 -9.62 -26.08
N MET A 180 -1.34 -8.52 -25.52
CA MET A 180 -2.06 -7.69 -24.56
C MET A 180 -3.07 -6.78 -25.23
N GLN A 181 -4.15 -6.48 -24.51
CA GLN A 181 -5.09 -5.46 -24.94
C GLN A 181 -4.46 -4.06 -24.75
N PRO A 182 -4.78 -3.07 -25.61
CA PRO A 182 -4.24 -1.72 -25.46
C PRO A 182 -4.47 -1.11 -24.08
N GLU A 183 -5.60 -1.40 -23.46
CA GLU A 183 -6.00 -0.93 -22.13
C GLU A 183 -5.05 -1.45 -21.03
N ASP A 184 -4.51 -2.67 -21.19
CA ASP A 184 -3.56 -3.27 -20.25
C ASP A 184 -2.26 -2.44 -20.15
N LEU A 185 -1.92 -1.68 -21.19
CA LEU A 185 -0.70 -0.87 -21.28
C LEU A 185 -0.92 0.59 -20.87
N THR A 186 -2.10 0.93 -20.36
CA THR A 186 -2.42 2.27 -19.85
C THR A 186 -2.06 2.41 -18.37
N GLU A 187 -2.25 3.60 -17.79
CA GLU A 187 -2.11 3.82 -16.35
C GLU A 187 -2.98 2.85 -15.55
N GLN A 188 -4.22 2.63 -16.00
CA GLN A 188 -5.23 1.78 -15.37
C GLN A 188 -4.98 0.26 -15.56
N GLY A 189 -3.99 -0.11 -16.36
CA GLY A 189 -3.61 -1.50 -16.60
C GLY A 189 -2.47 -1.93 -15.68
N TYR A 190 -1.41 -2.48 -16.28
CA TYR A 190 -0.24 -2.98 -15.55
C TYR A 190 0.44 -1.91 -14.70
N LEU A 191 0.44 -0.65 -15.13
CA LEU A 191 1.19 0.40 -14.43
C LEU A 191 0.65 0.65 -13.01
N ASN A 192 -0.66 0.80 -12.82
CA ASN A 192 -1.25 1.02 -11.49
C ASN A 192 -0.99 -0.20 -10.59
N THR A 193 -1.33 -1.40 -11.06
CA THR A 193 -1.10 -2.64 -10.31
C THR A 193 0.38 -2.83 -9.93
N PHE A 194 1.31 -2.59 -10.86
CA PHE A 194 2.74 -2.71 -10.57
C PHE A 194 3.19 -1.67 -9.56
N LEU A 195 2.66 -0.45 -9.63
CA LEU A 195 2.97 0.61 -8.68
C LEU A 195 2.51 0.25 -7.27
N HIS A 196 1.26 -0.16 -7.09
CA HIS A 196 0.71 -0.54 -5.79
C HIS A 196 1.48 -1.71 -5.18
N VAL A 197 1.61 -2.82 -5.92
CA VAL A 197 2.30 -4.03 -5.43
C VAL A 197 3.77 -3.73 -5.12
N THR A 198 4.49 -3.04 -6.02
CA THR A 198 5.93 -2.76 -5.82
C THR A 198 6.14 -1.81 -4.65
N THR A 199 5.32 -0.76 -4.53
CA THR A 199 5.40 0.20 -3.41
C THR A 199 5.19 -0.52 -2.09
N GLN A 200 4.12 -1.31 -1.97
CA GLN A 200 3.82 -2.02 -0.72
C GLN A 200 4.86 -3.09 -0.38
N ALA A 201 5.44 -3.74 -1.39
CA ALA A 201 6.56 -4.65 -1.17
C ALA A 201 7.77 -3.94 -0.55
N PHE A 202 8.16 -2.77 -1.08
CA PHE A 202 9.25 -1.97 -0.51
C PHE A 202 8.92 -1.46 0.89
N ILE A 203 7.73 -0.89 1.09
CA ILE A 203 7.37 -0.34 2.40
C ILE A 203 7.31 -1.43 3.46
N THR A 204 6.73 -2.58 3.13
CA THR A 204 6.65 -3.72 4.06
C THR A 204 8.02 -4.31 4.37
N SER A 205 8.86 -4.47 3.35
CA SER A 205 10.17 -5.10 3.52
C SER A 205 11.15 -4.23 4.30
N ILE A 206 11.18 -2.92 4.01
CA ILE A 206 12.07 -1.97 4.68
C ILE A 206 11.51 -1.60 6.04
N PHE A 207 10.23 -1.23 6.11
CA PHE A 207 9.65 -0.60 7.30
C PHE A 207 8.91 -1.59 8.19
N SER A 208 7.72 -1.97 7.76
CA SER A 208 6.79 -2.89 8.43
C SER A 208 5.48 -2.94 7.65
N GLU A 209 4.81 -4.09 7.67
CA GLU A 209 3.43 -4.29 7.20
C GLU A 209 2.48 -3.23 7.78
N LYS A 210 2.49 -3.02 9.11
CA LYS A 210 1.66 -1.99 9.77
C LYS A 210 1.87 -0.56 9.24
N LEU A 211 3.03 -0.23 8.67
CA LEU A 211 3.25 1.08 8.05
C LEU A 211 2.70 1.10 6.62
N ALA A 212 2.92 0.01 5.87
CA ALA A 212 2.39 -0.20 4.54
C ALA A 212 0.86 -0.10 4.53
N ASP A 213 0.22 -0.90 5.38
CA ASP A 213 -1.22 -0.89 5.65
C ASP A 213 -1.72 0.52 5.95
N PHE A 214 -1.11 1.21 6.93
CA PHE A 214 -1.49 2.57 7.29
C PHE A 214 -1.40 3.59 6.14
N ILE A 215 -0.37 3.48 5.28
CA ILE A 215 -0.20 4.37 4.11
C ILE A 215 -1.24 4.04 3.05
N ALA A 216 -1.48 2.76 2.76
CA ALA A 216 -2.49 2.30 1.80
C ALA A 216 -3.87 2.82 2.20
N ASP A 217 -4.26 2.53 3.44
CA ASP A 217 -5.53 2.95 4.03
C ASP A 217 -5.77 4.47 3.94
N ALA A 218 -4.75 5.26 4.27
CA ALA A 218 -4.86 6.72 4.22
C ALA A 218 -4.95 7.24 2.77
N HIS A 219 -4.34 6.54 1.82
CA HIS A 219 -4.40 6.85 0.39
C HIS A 219 -5.79 6.54 -0.17
N GLU A 220 -6.31 5.34 0.03
CA GLU A 220 -7.60 4.93 -0.54
C GLU A 220 -8.78 5.74 0.04
N ARG A 221 -8.78 6.03 1.35
CA ARG A 221 -9.81 6.86 2.00
C ARG A 221 -9.90 8.28 1.42
N ARG A 222 -8.84 8.79 0.81
CA ARG A 222 -8.85 10.14 0.23
C ARG A 222 -9.73 10.20 -1.01
N TYR A 223 -9.75 9.13 -1.82
CA TYR A 223 -10.42 9.15 -3.11
C TYR A 223 -11.90 8.80 -3.00
N ILE A 224 -12.24 7.74 -2.27
CA ILE A 224 -13.62 7.28 -2.09
C ILE A 224 -13.87 6.94 -0.62
N PRO A 225 -14.33 7.88 0.21
CA PRO A 225 -14.67 7.61 1.62
C PRO A 225 -15.75 6.51 1.78
N GLU A 226 -16.65 6.36 0.80
CA GLU A 226 -17.72 5.36 0.78
C GLU A 226 -17.21 3.91 0.69
N LEU A 227 -15.91 3.68 0.45
CA LEU A 227 -15.30 2.34 0.51
C LEU A 227 -15.58 1.64 1.84
N VAL A 228 -15.65 2.39 2.94
CA VAL A 228 -15.81 1.81 4.27
C VAL A 228 -17.22 1.25 4.51
N ASP A 229 -18.26 1.88 3.96
CA ASP A 229 -19.65 1.54 4.23
C ASP A 229 -20.42 0.98 3.03
N GLY A 230 -19.82 1.04 1.84
CA GLY A 230 -20.33 0.49 0.59
C GLY A 230 -21.44 1.31 -0.06
N LYS A 231 -21.72 2.53 0.41
CA LYS A 231 -22.82 3.37 -0.08
C LYS A 231 -22.42 4.18 -1.31
N PHE A 232 -21.99 3.49 -2.36
CA PHE A 232 -21.60 4.12 -3.62
C PHE A 232 -22.80 4.68 -4.39
N SER A 233 -22.58 5.82 -5.03
CA SER A 233 -23.46 6.30 -6.10
C SER A 233 -23.34 5.41 -7.34
N GLN A 234 -24.37 5.40 -8.19
CA GLN A 234 -24.32 4.65 -9.45
C GLN A 234 -23.13 5.06 -10.33
N LYS A 235 -22.79 6.36 -10.34
CA LYS A 235 -21.61 6.87 -11.06
C LYS A 235 -20.30 6.22 -10.56
N GLN A 236 -20.14 6.06 -9.24
CA GLN A 236 -18.96 5.41 -8.66
C GLN A 236 -18.92 3.90 -8.93
N ILE A 237 -20.08 3.26 -9.17
CA ILE A 237 -20.16 1.85 -9.55
C ILE A 237 -19.82 1.66 -11.03
N ASP A 238 -20.33 2.55 -11.88
CA ASP A 238 -20.16 2.48 -13.35
C ASP A 238 -18.79 2.96 -13.82
N ASP A 239 -18.15 3.88 -13.09
CA ASP A 239 -16.78 4.32 -13.36
C ASP A 239 -15.80 3.28 -12.85
N LEU A 240 -15.42 2.33 -13.71
CA LEU A 240 -14.48 1.28 -13.32
C LEU A 240 -13.08 1.81 -13.03
N ALA A 241 -12.66 2.87 -13.75
CA ALA A 241 -11.28 3.39 -13.74
C ALA A 241 -10.98 4.34 -12.59
N ASN A 242 -11.99 4.95 -11.98
CA ASN A 242 -11.81 5.89 -10.86
C ASN A 242 -12.87 5.72 -9.77
N GLY A 243 -13.61 4.62 -9.81
CA GLY A 243 -14.72 4.32 -8.90
C GLY A 243 -14.40 3.16 -7.95
N ALA A 244 -15.45 2.54 -7.42
CA ALA A 244 -15.33 1.55 -6.35
C ALA A 244 -14.49 0.32 -6.75
N THR A 245 -14.51 -0.06 -8.03
CA THR A 245 -13.78 -1.23 -8.53
C THR A 245 -12.28 -1.02 -8.47
N ASP A 246 -11.76 0.10 -8.99
CA ASP A 246 -10.34 0.43 -8.97
C ASP A 246 -9.81 0.52 -7.54
N ASN A 247 -10.45 1.30 -6.66
CA ASN A 247 -9.97 1.46 -5.30
C ASN A 247 -10.00 0.16 -4.46
N TYR A 248 -11.01 -0.70 -4.64
CA TYR A 248 -11.00 -2.02 -3.99
C TYR A 248 -9.97 -2.97 -4.57
N LEU A 249 -9.72 -2.89 -5.87
CA LEU A 249 -8.64 -3.62 -6.50
C LEU A 249 -7.28 -3.17 -5.96
N ASP A 250 -7.09 -1.87 -5.75
CA ASP A 250 -5.88 -1.30 -5.17
C ASP A 250 -5.68 -1.73 -3.71
N LEU A 251 -6.73 -1.81 -2.89
CA LEU A 251 -6.65 -2.42 -1.55
C LEU A 251 -6.15 -3.86 -1.60
N ILE A 252 -6.68 -4.70 -2.50
CA ILE A 252 -6.23 -6.09 -2.65
C ILE A 252 -4.80 -6.17 -3.18
N ASN A 253 -4.44 -5.35 -4.16
CA ASN A 253 -3.09 -5.31 -4.71
C ASN A 253 -2.08 -4.78 -3.70
N ASN A 254 -2.49 -3.85 -2.84
CA ASN A 254 -1.69 -3.41 -1.72
C ASN A 254 -1.35 -4.60 -0.81
N GLU A 255 -2.33 -5.42 -0.41
CA GLU A 255 -2.10 -6.63 0.40
C GLU A 255 -1.17 -7.64 -0.26
N TRP A 256 -1.35 -7.91 -1.55
CA TRP A 256 -0.43 -8.78 -2.29
C TRP A 256 1.01 -8.25 -2.29
N GLY A 257 1.18 -6.93 -2.42
CA GLY A 257 2.47 -6.27 -2.27
C GLY A 257 3.05 -6.43 -0.87
N GLN A 258 2.22 -6.35 0.18
CA GLN A 258 2.65 -6.57 1.56
C GLN A 258 3.14 -8.01 1.78
N GLU A 259 2.40 -9.02 1.32
CA GLU A 259 2.81 -10.44 1.38
C GLU A 259 4.12 -10.71 0.64
N LEU A 260 4.27 -10.12 -0.55
CA LEU A 260 5.51 -10.17 -1.31
C LEU A 260 6.64 -9.50 -0.53
N GLY A 261 6.41 -8.32 0.05
CA GLY A 261 7.37 -7.60 0.87
C GLY A 261 7.85 -8.42 2.08
N LYS A 262 6.95 -9.12 2.78
CA LYS A 262 7.31 -10.02 3.89
C LYS A 262 8.22 -11.15 3.41
N THR A 263 7.88 -11.76 2.27
CA THR A 263 8.67 -12.83 1.66
C THR A 263 10.07 -12.36 1.27
N LEU A 264 10.17 -11.22 0.57
CA LEU A 264 11.44 -10.66 0.12
C LEU A 264 12.30 -10.18 1.29
N ARG A 265 11.68 -9.59 2.32
CA ARG A 265 12.36 -9.22 3.56
C ARG A 265 13.08 -10.39 4.18
N LYS A 266 12.38 -11.54 4.30
CA LYS A 266 12.96 -12.77 4.83
C LYS A 266 14.07 -13.30 3.93
N LYS A 267 13.82 -13.39 2.61
CA LYS A 267 14.79 -13.90 1.62
C LYS A 267 16.12 -13.15 1.65
N TYR A 268 16.07 -11.82 1.72
CA TYR A 268 17.24 -10.94 1.65
C TYR A 268 17.73 -10.44 3.01
N ALA A 269 17.15 -10.94 4.11
CA ALA A 269 17.43 -10.47 5.47
C ALA A 269 17.36 -8.93 5.60
N ILE A 270 16.34 -8.31 5.00
CA ILE A 270 16.19 -6.86 4.98
C ILE A 270 15.82 -6.36 6.39
N THR A 271 16.55 -5.35 6.82
CA THR A 271 16.37 -4.65 8.08
C THR A 271 16.42 -3.14 7.86
N ARG A 272 16.13 -2.38 8.92
CA ARG A 272 16.28 -0.92 8.93
C ARG A 272 17.71 -0.42 8.67
N ARG A 273 18.71 -1.30 8.76
CA ARG A 273 20.12 -0.98 8.57
C ARG A 273 20.70 -1.56 7.28
N THR A 274 19.85 -2.18 6.45
CA THR A 274 20.30 -2.74 5.17
C THR A 274 20.88 -1.64 4.30
N VAL A 275 22.10 -1.85 3.85
CA VAL A 275 22.72 -1.06 2.79
C VAL A 275 22.28 -1.65 1.46
N TRP A 276 21.56 -0.87 0.68
CA TRP A 276 21.08 -1.25 -0.64
C TRP A 276 22.19 -1.13 -1.66
N THR A 277 22.89 -2.23 -1.92
CA THR A 277 23.81 -2.32 -3.07
C THR A 277 23.02 -2.47 -4.37
N ASP A 278 23.59 -2.06 -5.49
CA ASP A 278 22.96 -2.19 -6.81
C ASP A 278 22.57 -3.65 -7.12
N LYS A 279 23.44 -4.61 -6.75
CA LYS A 279 23.14 -6.05 -6.88
C LYS A 279 21.91 -6.47 -6.08
N LEU A 280 21.86 -6.11 -4.79
CA LEU A 280 20.71 -6.42 -3.93
C LEU A 280 19.41 -5.83 -4.51
N LEU A 281 19.45 -4.59 -4.99
CA LEU A 281 18.26 -3.97 -5.57
C LEU A 281 17.84 -4.65 -6.88
N ALA A 282 18.76 -4.96 -7.78
CA ALA A 282 18.47 -5.70 -9.01
C ALA A 282 17.84 -7.08 -8.70
N ASP A 283 18.44 -7.84 -7.77
CA ASP A 283 17.92 -9.15 -7.34
C ASP A 283 16.51 -9.02 -6.74
N TYR A 284 16.28 -7.99 -5.90
CA TYR A 284 14.98 -7.69 -5.32
C TYR A 284 13.93 -7.39 -6.40
N LEU A 285 14.24 -6.50 -7.35
CA LEU A 285 13.32 -6.11 -8.43
C LEU A 285 13.03 -7.28 -9.38
N ASN A 286 14.02 -8.14 -9.63
CA ASN A 286 13.83 -9.35 -10.44
C ASN A 286 12.91 -10.38 -9.78
N ASP A 287 12.90 -10.47 -8.44
CA ASP A 287 11.91 -11.28 -7.75
C ASP A 287 10.51 -10.66 -7.78
N VAL A 288 10.40 -9.33 -7.76
CA VAL A 288 9.12 -8.63 -7.98
C VAL A 288 8.61 -8.90 -9.40
N GLN A 289 9.47 -8.82 -10.42
CA GLN A 289 9.11 -9.22 -11.79
C GLN A 289 8.72 -10.71 -11.87
N ARG A 290 9.42 -11.60 -11.15
CA ARG A 290 9.03 -13.02 -11.11
C ARG A 290 7.64 -13.21 -10.50
N TYR A 291 7.30 -12.45 -9.46
CA TYR A 291 5.95 -12.45 -8.91
C TYR A 291 4.93 -12.00 -9.97
N PHE A 292 5.18 -10.90 -10.68
CA PHE A 292 4.29 -10.46 -11.75
C PHE A 292 4.20 -11.45 -12.91
N GLY A 293 5.31 -12.13 -13.24
CA GLY A 293 5.32 -13.12 -14.31
C GLY A 293 4.52 -14.36 -13.94
N TRP A 294 4.58 -14.77 -12.67
CA TRP A 294 3.66 -15.77 -12.12
C TRP A 294 2.21 -15.27 -12.13
N ALA A 295 1.97 -14.02 -11.73
CA ALA A 295 0.62 -13.52 -11.54
C ALA A 295 -0.14 -13.30 -12.85
N PHE A 296 0.54 -12.74 -13.84
CA PHE A 296 -0.04 -12.32 -15.10
C PHE A 296 0.36 -13.19 -16.28
N GLN A 297 1.19 -14.22 -16.05
CA GLN A 297 1.70 -15.13 -17.09
C GLN A 297 2.46 -14.38 -18.20
N VAL A 298 3.30 -13.43 -17.79
CA VAL A 298 4.11 -12.58 -18.70
C VAL A 298 5.60 -12.69 -18.36
N GLY A 299 6.46 -12.61 -19.36
CA GLY A 299 7.89 -12.53 -19.18
C GLY A 299 8.39 -11.09 -19.09
N PHE A 300 9.57 -10.93 -18.48
CA PHE A 300 10.22 -9.63 -18.34
C PHE A 300 11.67 -9.67 -18.79
N LYS A 301 12.15 -8.53 -19.30
CA LYS A 301 13.57 -8.21 -19.32
C LYS A 301 14.06 -7.99 -17.88
N PRO A 302 15.07 -8.74 -17.42
CA PRO A 302 15.58 -8.61 -16.06
C PRO A 302 16.31 -7.29 -15.86
N PHE A 303 16.28 -6.81 -14.62
CA PHE A 303 17.14 -5.75 -14.13
C PHE A 303 18.57 -6.25 -13.92
N HIS A 304 19.52 -5.40 -14.24
CA HIS A 304 20.95 -5.62 -13.99
C HIS A 304 21.49 -4.60 -12.98
N PRO A 305 22.50 -4.95 -12.18
CA PRO A 305 23.10 -4.01 -11.21
C PRO A 305 23.63 -2.72 -11.87
N GLU A 306 24.05 -2.79 -13.13
CA GLU A 306 24.60 -1.67 -13.88
C GLU A 306 23.52 -0.78 -14.51
N ASP A 307 22.25 -1.18 -14.44
CA ASP A 307 21.15 -0.37 -14.96
C ASP A 307 21.09 0.96 -14.19
N GLU A 308 21.10 2.06 -14.91
CA GLU A 308 21.10 3.41 -14.33
C GLU A 308 19.98 3.63 -13.30
N LEU A 309 18.78 3.10 -13.58
CA LEU A 309 17.64 3.17 -12.67
C LEU A 309 17.89 2.42 -11.35
N VAL A 310 18.57 1.27 -11.41
CA VAL A 310 18.94 0.49 -10.22
C VAL A 310 19.97 1.26 -9.40
N VAL A 311 21.06 1.71 -10.03
CA VAL A 311 22.13 2.46 -9.36
C VAL A 311 21.56 3.70 -8.65
N ARG A 312 20.76 4.50 -9.35
CA ARG A 312 20.17 5.73 -8.79
C ARG A 312 19.20 5.44 -7.65
N PHE A 313 18.32 4.44 -7.80
CA PHE A 313 17.35 4.13 -6.75
C PHE A 313 18.00 3.50 -5.51
N ALA A 314 19.05 2.69 -5.68
CA ALA A 314 19.85 2.17 -4.57
C ALA A 314 20.51 3.31 -3.77
N GLN A 315 21.11 4.28 -4.47
CA GLN A 315 21.67 5.49 -3.86
C GLN A 315 20.60 6.30 -3.11
N LYS A 316 19.41 6.48 -3.71
CA LYS A 316 18.29 7.16 -3.08
C LYS A 316 17.84 6.44 -1.81
N LEU A 317 17.64 5.12 -1.86
CA LEU A 317 17.27 4.29 -0.70
C LEU A 317 18.27 4.51 0.44
N ASN A 318 19.57 4.37 0.18
CA ASN A 318 20.60 4.57 1.19
C ASN A 318 20.60 6.00 1.75
N SER A 319 20.43 7.02 0.89
CA SER A 319 20.36 8.42 1.29
C SER A 319 19.15 8.69 2.21
N VAL A 320 17.97 8.19 1.84
CA VAL A 320 16.72 8.32 2.62
C VAL A 320 16.81 7.58 3.96
N MET A 321 17.44 6.41 3.99
CA MET A 321 17.55 5.62 5.21
C MET A 321 18.59 6.18 6.18
N ASN A 322 19.71 6.71 5.67
CA ASN A 322 20.78 7.31 6.48
C ASN A 322 20.43 8.71 6.99
N LYS A 323 19.63 9.49 6.25
CA LYS A 323 19.23 10.84 6.66
C LYS A 323 17.88 10.81 7.41
N THR A 324 17.78 11.57 8.49
CA THR A 324 16.47 11.96 9.06
C THR A 324 15.98 13.19 8.27
N PRO A 325 14.69 13.30 7.88
CA PRO A 325 14.30 13.88 6.59
C PRO A 325 14.63 15.35 6.41
N LEU A 326 15.07 15.66 5.19
CA LEU A 326 15.30 17.00 4.66
C LEU A 326 13.99 17.78 4.68
N VAL A 327 13.89 18.68 5.65
CA VAL A 327 12.95 19.78 5.69
C VAL A 327 13.54 20.90 4.83
N ARG A 328 12.82 21.28 3.78
CA ARG A 328 12.39 22.68 3.67
C ARG A 328 10.89 22.65 3.56
#